data_AF-A0A4Q7DMA6-F1
#
_entry.id   AF-A0A4Q7DMA6-F1
#
_cell.length_a   1.000
_cell.length_b   1.000
_cell.length_c   1.000
_cell.angle_alpha   90.00
_cell.angle_beta   90.00
_cell.angle_gamma   90.00
#
_symmetry.space_group_name_H-M   'P 1'
#
loop_
_entity.id
_entity.type
_entity.pdbx_description
1 polymer ?
#
loop_
_entity_poly.entity_id
_entity_poly.type
_entity_poly.pdbx_seq_one_letter_code
_entity_poly.pdbx_strand_id
1 'polypeptide(L)'
;MSEWFSKATRVGSYDSFVRSLMDGDMERFEMYITSYIMQSGSYFDFNKNTPEQVFHVFILGLVVGLRGEYYIRSNQESGLGRFDVVMLPKQSGRAGILLEFKATDDPKKLKAKAKEGLKQVKDKQYLELFKQNGVKEVLAICLAFCGKQLCLLSEKVLLEDK
;
A
#
# COMPACT_ATOMS: atom_id res chain seq x y z
N MET A 1 20.99 -11.41 15.49
CA MET A 1 19.64 -11.42 14.89
C MET A 1 18.84 -10.39 15.65
N SER A 2 18.40 -9.33 15.00
CA SER A 2 17.86 -8.12 15.64
C SER A 2 16.54 -8.40 16.39
N GLU A 3 16.29 -7.65 17.45
CA GLU A 3 15.08 -7.72 18.27
C GLU A 3 13.79 -7.57 17.42
N TRP A 4 13.85 -6.76 16.36
CA TRP A 4 12.76 -6.62 15.39
C TRP A 4 12.45 -7.94 14.66
N PHE A 5 13.45 -8.79 14.41
CA PHE A 5 13.28 -10.08 13.72
C PHE A 5 12.52 -11.08 14.62
N SER A 6 12.80 -11.08 15.93
CA SER A 6 12.06 -11.91 16.90
C SER A 6 10.60 -11.46 17.10
N LYS A 7 10.33 -10.17 16.87
CA LYS A 7 8.97 -9.60 16.90
C LYS A 7 8.21 -9.94 15.61
N ALA A 8 8.89 -9.94 14.46
CA ALA A 8 8.34 -10.27 13.15
C ALA A 8 7.95 -11.76 13.00
N THR A 9 8.57 -12.68 13.73
CA THR A 9 8.23 -14.12 13.71
C THR A 9 7.02 -14.48 14.59
N ARG A 10 6.58 -13.57 15.48
CA ARG A 10 5.33 -13.66 16.27
C ARG A 10 4.12 -13.04 15.56
N VAL A 11 4.28 -12.67 14.30
CA VAL A 11 3.30 -11.91 13.51
C VAL A 11 1.96 -12.61 13.50
N GLY A 12 0.95 -11.88 13.99
CA GLY A 12 -0.40 -12.38 14.22
C GLY A 12 -1.14 -12.79 12.94
N SER A 13 -2.37 -13.30 13.14
CA SER A 13 -3.26 -13.76 12.07
C SER A 13 -3.38 -12.79 10.88
N TYR A 14 -3.64 -13.31 9.69
CA TYR A 14 -3.99 -12.55 8.49
C TYR A 14 -5.06 -11.47 8.75
N ASP A 15 -6.02 -11.77 9.63
CA ASP A 15 -7.05 -10.83 10.08
C ASP A 15 -6.48 -9.56 10.72
N SER A 16 -5.40 -9.71 11.50
CA SER A 16 -4.73 -8.57 12.13
C SER A 16 -3.99 -7.70 11.11
N PHE A 17 -3.46 -8.31 10.04
CA PHE A 17 -2.87 -7.58 8.92
C PHE A 17 -3.92 -6.74 8.19
N VAL A 18 -5.03 -7.36 7.77
CA VAL A 18 -6.06 -6.63 7.02
C VAL A 18 -6.76 -5.56 7.87
N ARG A 19 -6.93 -5.80 9.18
CA ARG A 19 -7.44 -4.79 10.12
C ARG A 19 -6.50 -3.61 10.27
N SER A 20 -5.18 -3.82 10.35
CA SER A 20 -4.23 -2.71 10.44
C SER A 20 -4.34 -1.75 9.25
N LEU A 21 -4.60 -2.27 8.05
CA LEU A 21 -4.85 -1.43 6.87
C LEU A 21 -6.17 -0.66 6.99
N MET A 22 -7.26 -1.33 7.39
CA MET A 22 -8.59 -0.71 7.52
C MET A 22 -8.63 0.36 8.61
N ASP A 23 -7.94 0.14 9.72
CA ASP A 23 -7.93 1.03 10.88
C ASP A 23 -6.93 2.19 10.70
N GLY A 24 -6.10 2.16 9.65
CA GLY A 24 -5.08 3.17 9.41
C GLY A 24 -3.82 3.02 10.29
N ASP A 25 -3.61 1.85 10.91
CA ASP A 25 -2.43 1.54 11.73
C ASP A 25 -1.24 1.18 10.82
N MET A 26 -0.60 2.22 10.28
CA MET A 26 0.45 2.09 9.28
C MET A 26 1.75 1.50 9.83
N GLU A 27 2.04 1.68 11.12
CA GLU A 27 3.19 1.05 11.77
C GLU A 27 3.02 -0.48 11.77
N ARG A 28 1.86 -0.98 12.19
CA ARG A 28 1.59 -2.43 12.14
C ARG A 28 1.49 -2.94 10.71
N PHE A 29 0.84 -2.19 9.82
CA PHE A 29 0.71 -2.58 8.42
C PHE A 29 2.08 -2.73 7.74
N GLU A 30 2.99 -1.77 7.93
CA GLU A 30 4.37 -1.85 7.44
C GLU A 30 5.13 -3.04 8.05
N MET A 31 4.96 -3.28 9.35
CA MET A 31 5.55 -4.43 10.04
C MET A 31 5.07 -5.77 9.44
N TYR A 32 3.77 -5.92 9.18
CA TYR A 32 3.21 -7.12 8.56
C TYR A 32 3.75 -7.34 7.15
N ILE A 33 3.74 -6.32 6.29
CA ILE A 33 4.28 -6.43 4.92
C ILE A 33 5.75 -6.81 4.97
N THR A 34 6.55 -6.12 5.80
CA THR A 34 7.98 -6.42 5.95
C THR A 34 8.17 -7.87 6.39
N SER A 35 7.37 -8.36 7.34
CA SER A 35 7.45 -9.75 7.78
C SER A 35 7.08 -10.72 6.66
N TYR A 36 6.01 -10.47 5.90
CA TYR A 36 5.65 -11.30 4.76
C TYR A 36 6.74 -11.32 3.68
N ILE A 37 7.37 -10.19 3.34
CA ILE A 37 8.48 -10.14 2.37
C ILE A 37 9.74 -10.84 2.89
N MET A 38 9.98 -10.80 4.20
CA MET A 38 11.12 -11.50 4.80
C MET A 38 10.92 -13.02 4.83
N GLN A 39 9.70 -13.47 5.11
CA GLN A 39 9.32 -14.89 5.17
C GLN A 39 9.04 -15.50 3.77
N SER A 40 8.61 -14.67 2.82
CA SER A 40 8.36 -15.07 1.44
C SER A 40 9.58 -14.85 0.56
N GLY A 41 9.70 -15.66 -0.49
CA GLY A 41 10.72 -15.53 -1.52
C GLY A 41 12.15 -15.80 -1.04
N SER A 42 12.90 -16.52 -1.86
CA SER A 42 14.35 -16.53 -1.76
C SER A 42 14.92 -15.13 -2.04
N TYR A 43 16.21 -14.91 -1.77
CA TYR A 43 16.90 -13.66 -2.16
C TYR A 43 16.83 -13.41 -3.69
N PHE A 44 16.51 -14.43 -4.49
CA PHE A 44 16.30 -14.30 -5.94
C PHE A 44 14.98 -13.61 -6.28
N ASP A 45 13.92 -13.85 -5.50
CA ASP A 45 12.57 -13.33 -5.78
C ASP A 45 12.43 -11.84 -5.41
N PHE A 46 13.19 -11.39 -4.40
CA PHE A 46 13.20 -10.00 -3.92
C PHE A 46 14.62 -9.46 -3.77
N ASN A 47 15.23 -9.09 -4.89
CA ASN A 47 16.53 -8.41 -4.96
C ASN A 47 16.39 -6.91 -5.32
N LYS A 48 17.50 -6.17 -5.29
CA LYS A 48 17.51 -4.71 -5.55
C LYS A 48 16.97 -4.29 -6.93
N ASN A 49 16.96 -5.20 -7.91
CA ASN A 49 16.47 -4.95 -9.27
C ASN A 49 15.03 -5.46 -9.47
N THR A 50 14.35 -5.88 -8.40
CA THR A 50 12.98 -6.38 -8.48
C THR A 50 12.05 -5.28 -8.99
N PRO A 51 11.32 -5.49 -10.09
CA PRO A 51 10.42 -4.48 -10.64
C PRO A 51 9.24 -4.17 -9.72
N GLU A 52 8.72 -2.94 -9.81
CA GLU A 52 7.52 -2.47 -9.08
C GLU A 52 6.33 -3.44 -9.25
N GLN A 53 6.15 -4.00 -10.44
CA GLN A 53 5.06 -4.93 -10.76
C GLN A 53 5.06 -6.21 -9.91
N VAL A 54 6.22 -6.71 -9.49
CA VAL A 54 6.31 -7.90 -8.63
C VAL A 54 5.74 -7.59 -7.25
N PHE A 55 6.14 -6.46 -6.67
CA PHE A 55 5.60 -5.99 -5.39
C PHE A 55 4.11 -5.66 -5.49
N HIS A 56 3.67 -5.05 -6.60
CA HIS A 56 2.26 -4.80 -6.87
C HIS A 56 1.43 -6.10 -6.78
N VAL A 57 1.81 -7.14 -7.53
CA VAL A 57 1.07 -8.41 -7.55
C VAL A 57 1.08 -9.08 -6.18
N PHE A 58 2.22 -9.02 -5.48
CA PHE A 58 2.36 -9.56 -4.13
C PHE A 58 1.40 -8.87 -3.14
N ILE A 59 1.43 -7.54 -3.06
CA ILE A 59 0.56 -6.78 -2.14
C ILE A 59 -0.90 -6.93 -2.54
N LEU A 60 -1.23 -6.93 -3.84
CA LEU A 60 -2.59 -7.16 -4.33
C LEU A 60 -3.13 -8.53 -3.87
N GLY A 61 -2.29 -9.57 -3.92
CA GLY A 61 -2.63 -10.90 -3.41
C GLY A 61 -2.91 -10.92 -1.90
N LEU A 62 -2.16 -10.13 -1.12
CA LEU A 62 -2.38 -10.01 0.33
C LEU A 62 -3.67 -9.27 0.66
N VAL A 63 -4.01 -8.20 -0.05
CA VAL A 63 -5.20 -7.39 0.26
C VAL A 63 -6.48 -7.92 -0.37
N VAL A 64 -6.42 -8.95 -1.24
CA VAL A 64 -7.59 -9.49 -1.93
C VAL A 64 -8.68 -10.03 -0.99
N GLY A 65 -8.32 -10.47 0.23
CA GLY A 65 -9.28 -10.91 1.24
C GLY A 65 -10.20 -9.79 1.73
N LEU A 66 -9.84 -8.52 1.50
CA LEU A 66 -10.70 -7.37 1.80
C LEU A 66 -11.83 -7.15 0.79
N ARG A 67 -11.99 -8.03 -0.21
CA ARG A 67 -13.12 -7.96 -1.17
C ARG A 67 -14.51 -8.02 -0.51
N GLY A 68 -14.62 -8.53 0.73
CA GLY A 68 -15.85 -8.47 1.51
C GLY A 68 -16.23 -7.03 1.90
N GLU A 69 -15.23 -6.20 2.20
CA GLU A 69 -15.37 -4.85 2.77
C GLU A 69 -15.15 -3.73 1.73
N TYR A 70 -14.37 -4.01 0.68
CA TYR A 70 -13.97 -3.06 -0.36
C TYR A 70 -14.20 -3.61 -1.77
N TYR A 71 -14.52 -2.71 -2.71
CA TYR A 71 -14.32 -2.95 -4.13
C TYR A 71 -12.86 -2.66 -4.47
N ILE A 72 -12.09 -3.70 -4.78
CA ILE A 72 -10.67 -3.60 -5.10
C ILE A 72 -10.48 -3.53 -6.62
N ARG A 73 -9.80 -2.48 -7.08
CA ARG A 73 -9.45 -2.25 -8.49
C ARG A 73 -7.95 -2.05 -8.58
N SER A 74 -7.29 -2.61 -9.59
CA SER A 74 -5.86 -2.40 -9.83
C SER A 74 -5.57 -2.18 -11.31
N ASN A 75 -4.47 -1.46 -11.60
CA ASN A 75 -3.96 -1.22 -12.95
C ASN A 75 -4.98 -0.63 -13.95
N GLN A 76 -6.05 0.00 -13.46
CA GLN A 76 -7.03 0.67 -14.31
C GLN A 76 -6.56 2.10 -14.63
N GLU A 77 -6.78 2.52 -15.86
CA GLU A 77 -6.61 3.92 -16.26
C GLU A 77 -7.74 4.75 -15.63
N SER A 78 -7.40 5.83 -14.91
CA SER A 78 -8.36 6.84 -14.49
C SER A 78 -7.73 8.23 -14.55
N GLY A 79 -8.38 9.17 -15.22
CA GLY A 79 -7.82 10.51 -15.44
C GLY A 79 -6.58 10.47 -16.34
N LEU A 80 -5.55 11.26 -15.98
CA LEU A 80 -4.27 11.42 -16.71
C LEU A 80 -3.20 10.37 -16.33
N GLY A 81 -3.57 9.22 -15.76
CA GLY A 81 -2.61 8.18 -15.36
C GLY A 81 -3.20 6.84 -14.92
N ARG A 82 -2.32 5.96 -14.40
CA ARG A 82 -2.64 4.62 -13.88
C ARG A 82 -2.33 4.58 -12.38
N PHE A 83 -3.35 4.31 -11.56
CA PHE A 83 -3.15 4.00 -10.15
C PHE A 83 -2.80 2.52 -10.00
N ASP A 84 -2.01 2.20 -8.99
CA ASP A 84 -1.68 0.80 -8.72
C ASP A 84 -2.88 0.05 -8.12
N VAL A 85 -3.35 0.43 -6.92
CA VAL A 85 -4.51 -0.22 -6.28
C VAL A 85 -5.44 0.81 -5.63
N VAL A 86 -6.71 0.75 -6.00
CA VAL A 86 -7.81 1.49 -5.38
C VAL A 86 -8.72 0.52 -4.63
N MET A 87 -9.11 0.91 -3.42
CA MET A 87 -10.08 0.20 -2.61
C MET A 87 -11.21 1.15 -2.23
N LEU A 88 -12.36 1.00 -2.87
CA LEU A 88 -13.57 1.77 -2.55
C LEU A 88 -14.34 1.02 -1.45
N PRO A 89 -14.69 1.68 -0.34
CA PRO A 89 -15.40 1.01 0.74
C PRO A 89 -16.82 0.66 0.30
N LYS A 90 -17.29 -0.53 0.68
CA LYS A 90 -18.69 -0.94 0.45
C LYS A 90 -19.66 -0.34 1.46
N GLN A 91 -19.16 -0.08 2.67
CA GLN A 91 -19.91 0.55 3.75
C GLN A 91 -19.62 2.05 3.76
N SER A 92 -20.66 2.87 3.87
CA SER A 92 -20.53 4.31 4.02
C SER A 92 -19.79 4.67 5.32
N GLY A 93 -19.10 5.82 5.32
CA GLY A 93 -18.36 6.31 6.48
C GLY A 93 -16.97 5.70 6.69
N ARG A 94 -16.58 4.67 5.93
CA ARG A 94 -15.20 4.20 5.89
C ARG A 94 -14.35 5.01 4.92
N ALA A 95 -13.06 5.10 5.21
CA ALA A 95 -12.10 5.69 4.29
C ALA A 95 -11.89 4.79 3.06
N GLY A 96 -11.74 5.40 1.89
CA GLY A 96 -11.14 4.74 0.74
C GLY A 96 -9.65 4.56 0.94
N ILE A 97 -9.06 3.58 0.26
CA ILE A 97 -7.62 3.33 0.33
C ILE A 97 -7.04 3.38 -1.09
N LEU A 98 -5.91 4.06 -1.22
CA LEU A 98 -5.16 4.16 -2.46
C LEU A 98 -3.71 3.76 -2.18
N LEU A 99 -3.24 2.71 -2.85
CA LEU A 99 -1.86 2.24 -2.77
C LEU A 99 -1.13 2.62 -4.05
N GLU A 100 0.09 3.12 -3.89
CA GLU A 100 1.07 3.37 -4.94
C GLU A 100 2.37 2.64 -4.60
N PHE A 101 3.00 2.03 -5.59
CA PHE A 101 4.23 1.29 -5.43
C PHE A 101 5.40 2.00 -6.12
N LYS A 102 6.57 1.92 -5.48
CA LYS A 102 7.84 2.38 -6.06
C LYS A 102 8.93 1.36 -5.82
N ALA A 103 9.89 1.25 -6.73
CA ALA A 103 11.08 0.42 -6.54
C ALA A 103 12.36 1.20 -6.82
N THR A 104 13.43 0.81 -6.15
CA THR A 104 14.77 1.34 -6.38
C THR A 104 15.81 0.27 -6.08
N ASP A 105 16.96 0.38 -6.74
CA ASP A 105 18.16 -0.41 -6.49
C ASP A 105 19.08 0.16 -5.40
N ASP A 106 18.74 1.33 -4.85
CA ASP A 106 19.50 2.05 -3.84
C ASP A 106 18.66 2.28 -2.57
N PRO A 107 18.98 1.58 -1.46
CA PRO A 107 18.31 1.77 -0.16
C PRO A 107 18.22 3.22 0.31
N LYS A 108 19.21 4.05 -0.03
CA LYS A 108 19.23 5.47 0.38
C LYS A 108 18.13 6.29 -0.29
N LYS A 109 17.59 5.81 -1.42
CA LYS A 109 16.51 6.48 -2.16
C LYS A 109 15.11 6.05 -1.74
N LEU A 110 14.96 5.02 -0.89
CA LEU A 110 13.66 4.49 -0.46
C LEU A 110 12.69 5.58 0.01
N LYS A 111 13.12 6.41 0.97
CA LYS A 111 12.29 7.49 1.51
C LYS A 111 11.96 8.55 0.46
N ALA A 112 12.89 8.86 -0.44
CA ALA A 112 12.66 9.81 -1.53
C ALA A 112 11.63 9.26 -2.53
N LYS A 113 11.71 7.96 -2.86
CA LYS A 113 10.75 7.26 -3.70
C LYS A 113 9.36 7.18 -3.09
N ALA A 114 9.26 6.91 -1.78
CA ALA A 114 7.97 6.93 -1.09
C ALA A 114 7.30 8.32 -1.16
N LYS A 115 8.09 9.40 -1.00
CA LYS A 115 7.58 10.78 -1.17
C LYS A 115 7.14 11.09 -2.60
N GLU A 116 7.91 10.61 -3.59
CA GLU A 116 7.59 10.76 -5.01
C GLU A 116 6.22 10.12 -5.34
N GLY A 117 5.99 8.88 -4.90
CA GLY A 117 4.71 8.19 -5.13
C GLY A 117 3.54 8.84 -4.39
N LEU A 118 3.73 9.29 -3.15
CA LEU A 118 2.67 10.00 -2.41
C LEU A 118 2.30 11.33 -3.09
N LYS A 119 3.27 12.04 -3.68
CA LYS A 119 3.00 13.22 -4.50
C LYS A 119 2.24 12.87 -5.78
N GLN A 120 2.66 11.79 -6.47
CA GLN A 120 2.00 11.29 -7.68
C GLN A 120 0.52 10.97 -7.44
N VAL A 121 0.17 10.41 -6.28
CA VAL A 121 -1.21 10.14 -5.87
C VAL A 121 -2.07 11.41 -5.86
N LYS A 122 -1.52 12.54 -5.38
CA LYS A 122 -2.25 13.82 -5.32
C LYS A 122 -2.37 14.49 -6.69
N ASP A 123 -1.33 14.40 -7.51
CA ASP A 123 -1.22 15.12 -8.78
C ASP A 123 -2.12 14.53 -9.89
N LYS A 124 -2.55 13.26 -9.78
CA LYS A 124 -3.19 12.52 -10.88
C LYS A 124 -4.73 12.41 -10.82
N GLN A 125 -5.41 13.27 -10.07
CA GLN A 125 -6.88 13.28 -9.94
C GLN A 125 -7.51 11.94 -9.47
N TYR A 126 -6.73 11.01 -8.92
CA TYR A 126 -7.26 9.72 -8.42
C TYR A 126 -8.31 9.90 -7.32
N LEU A 127 -8.23 11.00 -6.59
CA LEU A 127 -9.21 11.40 -5.57
C LEU A 127 -10.61 11.64 -6.14
N GLU A 128 -10.74 11.98 -7.43
CA GLU A 128 -12.04 12.21 -8.07
C GLU A 128 -12.86 10.92 -8.14
N LEU A 129 -12.22 9.76 -8.37
CA LEU A 129 -12.89 8.46 -8.34
C LEU A 129 -13.54 8.21 -6.97
N PHE A 130 -12.86 8.56 -5.88
CA PHE A 130 -13.40 8.42 -4.53
C PHE A 130 -14.58 9.36 -4.29
N LYS A 131 -14.48 10.63 -4.73
CA LYS A 131 -15.58 11.60 -4.64
C LYS A 131 -16.83 11.13 -5.37
N GLN A 132 -16.69 10.65 -6.61
CA GLN A 132 -17.81 10.14 -7.41
C GLN A 132 -18.50 8.91 -6.79
N ASN A 133 -17.81 8.20 -5.89
CA ASN A 133 -18.36 7.07 -5.15
C ASN A 133 -18.79 7.44 -3.72
N GLY A 134 -18.92 8.73 -3.40
CA GLY A 134 -19.41 9.22 -2.11
C GLY A 134 -18.44 9.01 -0.94
N VAL A 135 -17.16 8.80 -1.22
CA VAL A 135 -16.12 8.63 -0.20
C VAL A 135 -15.65 10.00 0.27
N LYS A 136 -15.57 10.19 1.60
CA LYS A 136 -15.21 11.47 2.24
C LYS A 136 -13.76 11.55 2.73
N GLU A 137 -13.14 10.41 2.97
CA GLU A 137 -11.75 10.32 3.43
C GLU A 137 -11.02 9.26 2.59
N VAL A 138 -9.79 9.56 2.20
CA VAL A 138 -8.90 8.62 1.51
C VAL A 138 -7.61 8.48 2.28
N LEU A 139 -7.25 7.24 2.62
CA LEU A 139 -5.92 6.88 3.08
C LEU A 139 -5.03 6.59 1.87
N ALA A 140 -4.20 7.57 1.50
CA ALA A 140 -3.20 7.44 0.45
C ALA A 140 -1.91 6.85 1.04
N ILE A 141 -1.38 5.81 0.41
CA ILE A 141 -0.21 5.07 0.90
C ILE A 141 0.75 4.88 -0.28
N CYS A 142 2.02 5.21 -0.07
CA CYS A 142 3.10 4.83 -0.97
C CYS A 142 4.02 3.81 -0.28
N LEU A 143 4.27 2.70 -0.97
CA LEU A 143 5.19 1.65 -0.55
C LEU A 143 6.40 1.66 -1.49
N ALA A 144 7.57 2.05 -0.99
CA ALA A 144 8.81 2.04 -1.75
C ALA A 144 9.68 0.85 -1.35
N PHE A 145 10.12 0.08 -2.33
CA PHE A 145 10.88 -1.17 -2.13
C PHE A 145 12.30 -1.08 -2.66
N CYS A 146 13.20 -1.81 -2.00
CA CYS A 146 14.57 -2.08 -2.45
C CYS A 146 14.94 -3.51 -2.02
N GLY A 147 14.70 -4.47 -2.91
CA GLY A 147 14.72 -5.89 -2.54
C GLY A 147 13.75 -6.15 -1.38
N LYS A 148 14.27 -6.69 -0.27
CA LYS A 148 13.47 -6.97 0.93
C LYS A 148 13.24 -5.78 1.86
N GLN A 149 13.81 -4.61 1.55
CA GLN A 149 13.61 -3.40 2.34
C GLN A 149 12.37 -2.64 1.84
N LEU A 150 11.63 -2.08 2.78
CA LEU A 150 10.43 -1.29 2.55
C LEU A 150 10.56 0.06 3.28
N CYS A 151 10.03 1.11 2.66
CA CYS A 151 9.66 2.35 3.32
C CYS A 151 8.22 2.68 2.96
N LEU A 152 7.37 2.78 3.98
CA LEU A 152 5.98 3.19 3.84
C LEU A 152 5.82 4.68 4.22
N LEU A 153 5.12 5.45 3.38
CA LEU A 153 4.59 6.76 3.75
C LEU A 153 3.11 6.81 3.46
N SER A 154 2.35 7.47 4.33
CA SER A 154 0.90 7.56 4.21
C SER A 154 0.40 8.96 4.54
N GLU A 155 -0.75 9.32 3.98
CA GLU A 155 -1.45 10.55 4.30
C GLU A 155 -2.97 10.33 4.24
N LYS A 156 -3.67 10.91 5.21
CA LYS A 156 -5.13 10.99 5.16
C LYS A 156 -5.54 12.25 4.41
N VAL A 157 -6.38 12.07 3.39
CA VAL A 157 -6.89 13.16 2.57
C VAL A 157 -8.39 13.26 2.78
N LEU A 158 -8.85 14.40 3.28
CA LEU A 158 -10.27 14.72 3.36
C LEU A 158 -10.73 15.23 1.99
N LEU A 159 -11.83 14.66 1.52
CA LEU A 159 -12.47 15.04 0.27
C LEU A 159 -13.63 15.97 0.62
N GLU A 160 -13.42 17.27 0.41
CA GLU A 160 -14.50 18.25 0.57
C GLU A 160 -15.54 18.08 -0.54
N ASP A 161 -16.81 18.08 -0.13
CA ASP A 161 -17.95 18.25 -1.01
C ASP A 161 -17.94 19.71 -1.50
N LYS A 162 -17.83 19.91 -2.82
CA LYS A 162 -18.04 21.24 -3.42
C LYS A 162 -19.51 21.59 -3.45
#